data_AF-A0A843BUJ6-F1
#
_entry.id   AF-A0A843BUJ6-F1
#
_cell.length_a   1.000
_cell.length_b   1.000
_cell.length_c   1.000
_cell.angle_alpha   90.00
_cell.angle_beta   90.00
_cell.angle_gamma   90.00
#
_symmetry.space_group_name_H-M   'P 1'
#
loop_
_entity.id
_entity.type
_entity.pdbx_description
1 polymer ?
#
loop_
_entity_poly.entity_id
_entity_poly.type
_entity_poly.pdbx_seq_one_letter_code
_entity_poly.pdbx_strand_id
1 'polypeptide(L)'
;MVNKIINSEIIEEDLTKFDDSDQNSDSSYNKNKEKNDVPEIELDQLEADEAVGELFEKINPLTIPSVIVGIILLIISFTNILDGHPIGTIIVGFAGGLAFVFGCSELIIFGVKGIGQKLNWSQYFMGIIAAIGADSSDIVVVTILLTRAKKLSATGLAENIALANNLTLTSITLVLTTVLINTLILGVTMLVITRKKPFKLPQPLTNTESNLVLAMTIFSLILMVFGFTHNSLDIAQFDRAFEGVIGVALLSFYILFIVFMIGDAKAKSTGRIGPQTLITEYFPEENGHDKEKGDHQENRLKKFVKNVFGRNQEDEEGEQFVSLRRFPWYILAIAFIVGIAGIVFGGTMISDSIESGLSIFSLPILVYSVIVGFVSSAPEATITMRAILDPEKEDVEIGLVHQVSSINQTFFILFGFPFLFASIINVDIPVALDTTLVFTGIFVISLALHLTIIDDNHFDRVEGMLILLASITSLLALGVVGGLLN
;
A
#
# COMPACT_ATOMS: atom_id res chain seq x y z
N MET A 1 -43.79 48.44 23.89
CA MET A 1 -44.92 48.02 23.05
C MET A 1 -45.53 46.76 23.67
N VAL A 2 -46.80 46.85 24.05
CA VAL A 2 -47.85 45.80 24.07
C VAL A 2 -47.56 44.42 24.71
N ASN A 3 -48.31 44.17 25.80
CA ASN A 3 -48.83 42.91 26.35
C ASN A 3 -48.83 41.66 25.44
N LYS A 4 -48.53 40.47 25.99
CA LYS A 4 -49.58 39.48 26.37
C LYS A 4 -49.02 38.24 27.09
N ILE A 5 -49.77 37.85 28.11
CA ILE A 5 -49.76 36.63 28.90
C ILE A 5 -50.41 35.49 28.07
N ILE A 6 -50.08 34.21 28.34
CA ILE A 6 -51.03 33.15 28.77
C ILE A 6 -50.39 31.74 28.76
N ASN A 7 -50.61 31.06 29.89
CA ASN A 7 -50.44 29.63 30.23
C ASN A 7 -51.32 28.68 29.40
N SER A 8 -50.99 27.38 29.43
CA SER A 8 -51.90 26.21 29.67
C SER A 8 -51.29 25.00 28.96
N GLU A 9 -51.46 23.74 29.34
CA GLU A 9 -52.03 23.05 30.50
C GLU A 9 -51.54 21.60 30.37
N ILE A 10 -51.38 20.94 31.51
CA ILE A 10 -51.17 19.50 31.64
C ILE A 10 -52.53 18.82 31.43
N ILE A 11 -52.60 17.80 30.58
CA ILE A 11 -53.67 16.80 30.61
C ILE A 11 -53.01 15.42 30.52
N GLU A 12 -52.94 14.76 31.68
CA GLU A 12 -52.90 13.30 31.80
C GLU A 12 -54.33 12.79 31.59
N GLU A 13 -54.51 11.86 30.66
CA GLU A 13 -55.69 10.99 30.63
C GLU A 13 -55.24 9.53 30.56
N ASP A 14 -55.42 8.88 31.70
CA ASP A 14 -55.53 7.45 31.91
C ASP A 14 -56.84 6.95 31.31
N LEU A 15 -56.83 5.93 30.45
CA LEU A 15 -58.02 5.15 30.13
C LEU A 15 -57.63 3.71 29.76
N THR A 16 -57.77 2.88 30.78
CA THR A 16 -57.86 1.43 30.74
C THR A 16 -59.19 0.97 30.14
N LYS A 17 -59.16 -0.27 29.59
CA LYS A 17 -60.25 -1.20 29.21
C LYS A 17 -60.77 -1.13 27.78
N PHE A 18 -60.74 -2.31 27.15
CA PHE A 18 -61.70 -2.97 26.24
C PHE A 18 -60.87 -4.02 25.45
N ASP A 19 -61.27 -5.24 25.13
CA ASP A 19 -62.30 -6.18 25.58
C ASP A 19 -61.87 -7.50 24.93
N ASP A 20 -62.08 -8.64 25.61
CA ASP A 20 -61.90 -9.95 25.01
C ASP A 20 -62.99 -10.21 23.95
N SER A 21 -62.59 -10.57 22.74
CA SER A 21 -63.45 -11.38 21.85
C SER A 21 -62.61 -12.21 20.89
N ASP A 22 -62.71 -13.53 21.08
CA ASP A 22 -62.34 -14.59 20.15
C ASP A 22 -62.81 -14.32 18.72
N GLN A 23 -61.94 -14.62 17.74
CA GLN A 23 -62.37 -15.36 16.56
C GLN A 23 -61.19 -15.97 15.78
N ASN A 24 -61.22 -17.30 15.75
CA ASN A 24 -60.58 -18.17 14.77
C ASN A 24 -60.66 -17.61 13.34
N SER A 25 -59.52 -17.52 12.67
CA SER A 25 -59.46 -17.87 11.25
C SER A 25 -58.13 -18.52 10.93
N ASP A 26 -58.24 -19.77 10.50
CA ASP A 26 -57.22 -20.54 9.83
C ASP A 26 -56.56 -19.71 8.72
N SER A 27 -55.27 -19.43 8.87
CA SER A 27 -54.39 -19.43 7.71
C SER A 27 -53.06 -20.04 8.13
N SER A 28 -52.99 -21.35 7.91
CA SER A 28 -51.74 -22.08 7.73
C SER A 28 -50.96 -21.43 6.57
N TYR A 29 -50.25 -20.34 6.87
CA TYR A 29 -49.17 -19.85 6.03
C TYR A 29 -48.00 -20.82 6.21
N ASN A 30 -48.07 -21.89 5.45
CA ASN A 30 -46.97 -22.81 5.22
C ASN A 30 -45.88 -22.00 4.50
N LYS A 31 -45.03 -21.34 5.29
CA LYS A 31 -43.88 -20.59 4.82
C LYS A 31 -42.87 -21.63 4.36
N ASN A 32 -43.08 -22.11 3.14
CA ASN A 32 -42.06 -22.75 2.33
C ASN A 32 -40.88 -21.78 2.33
N LYS A 33 -39.90 -22.06 3.19
CA LYS A 33 -38.51 -21.69 2.98
C LYS A 33 -38.13 -22.41 1.69
N GLU A 34 -38.48 -21.83 0.54
CA GLU A 34 -37.66 -21.96 -0.65
C GLU A 34 -36.27 -21.50 -0.20
N LYS A 35 -35.45 -22.49 0.13
CA LYS A 35 -34.02 -22.32 0.02
C LYS A 35 -33.81 -21.87 -1.41
N ASN A 36 -33.52 -20.59 -1.60
CA ASN A 36 -32.77 -20.13 -2.75
C ASN A 36 -31.40 -20.78 -2.62
N ASP A 37 -31.33 -22.09 -2.91
CA ASP A 37 -30.11 -22.79 -3.24
C ASP A 37 -29.71 -22.16 -4.58
N VAL A 38 -28.95 -21.06 -4.50
CA VAL A 38 -28.28 -20.47 -5.64
C VAL A 38 -27.55 -21.63 -6.32
N PRO A 39 -27.84 -21.94 -7.59
CA PRO A 39 -27.23 -23.09 -8.24
C PRO A 39 -25.72 -22.96 -8.13
N GLU A 40 -25.10 -23.93 -7.49
CA GLU A 40 -23.65 -24.01 -7.38
C GLU A 40 -23.15 -24.29 -8.80
N ILE A 41 -22.80 -23.23 -9.53
CA ILE A 41 -22.22 -23.34 -10.87
C ILE A 41 -20.86 -24.01 -10.67
N GLU A 42 -20.79 -25.32 -10.89
CA GLU A 42 -19.54 -26.06 -11.03
C GLU A 42 -18.82 -25.47 -12.25
N LEU A 43 -17.94 -24.50 -12.01
CA LEU A 43 -17.04 -23.97 -13.02
C LEU A 43 -15.98 -25.04 -13.28
N ASP A 44 -15.98 -25.59 -14.50
CA ASP A 44 -14.95 -26.51 -14.94
C ASP A 44 -13.56 -25.91 -14.69
N GLN A 45 -12.67 -26.69 -14.10
CA GLN A 45 -11.30 -26.27 -13.88
C GLN A 45 -10.59 -26.18 -15.22
N LEU A 46 -9.86 -25.09 -15.44
CA LEU A 46 -9.03 -24.93 -16.63
C LEU A 46 -7.98 -26.03 -16.69
N GLU A 47 -7.79 -26.60 -17.87
CA GLU A 47 -6.63 -27.45 -18.13
C GLU A 47 -5.33 -26.64 -17.97
N ALA A 48 -4.22 -27.30 -17.69
CA ALA A 48 -2.99 -26.62 -17.29
C ALA A 48 -2.44 -25.67 -18.38
N ASP A 49 -2.60 -26.02 -19.63
CA ASP A 49 -2.20 -25.24 -20.81
C ASP A 49 -3.12 -24.04 -21.05
N GLU A 50 -4.44 -24.22 -20.92
CA GLU A 50 -5.41 -23.11 -20.98
C GLU A 50 -5.19 -22.13 -19.83
N ALA A 51 -4.99 -22.63 -18.60
CA ALA A 51 -4.72 -21.80 -17.44
C ALA A 51 -3.43 -21.00 -17.60
N VAL A 52 -2.38 -21.56 -18.24
CA VAL A 52 -1.17 -20.81 -18.56
C VAL A 52 -1.48 -19.72 -19.59
N GLY A 53 -2.20 -20.01 -20.66
CA GLY A 53 -2.61 -19.00 -21.64
C GLY A 53 -3.36 -17.83 -21.00
N GLU A 54 -4.33 -18.14 -20.15
CA GLU A 54 -5.13 -17.14 -19.44
C GLU A 54 -4.31 -16.36 -18.38
N LEU A 55 -3.31 -16.99 -17.76
CA LEU A 55 -2.34 -16.31 -16.88
C LEU A 55 -1.61 -15.20 -17.66
N PHE A 56 -1.14 -15.51 -18.86
CA PHE A 56 -0.42 -14.58 -19.72
C PHE A 56 -1.29 -13.41 -20.19
N GLU A 57 -2.59 -13.64 -20.38
CA GLU A 57 -3.53 -12.58 -20.77
C GLU A 57 -3.88 -11.63 -19.62
N LYS A 58 -3.90 -12.13 -18.38
CA LYS A 58 -4.30 -11.35 -17.20
C LYS A 58 -3.18 -10.59 -16.51
N ILE A 59 -1.96 -11.09 -16.59
CA ILE A 59 -0.79 -10.39 -16.05
C ILE A 59 -0.48 -9.17 -16.93
N ASN A 60 0.00 -8.08 -16.34
CA ASN A 60 0.45 -6.91 -17.06
C ASN A 60 1.45 -7.32 -18.16
N PRO A 61 1.27 -6.83 -19.40
CA PRO A 61 2.15 -7.16 -20.52
C PRO A 61 3.63 -6.81 -20.25
N LEU A 62 3.93 -5.93 -19.29
CA LEU A 62 5.30 -5.58 -18.90
C LEU A 62 5.95 -6.58 -17.94
N THR A 63 5.18 -7.40 -17.22
CA THR A 63 5.71 -8.27 -16.18
C THR A 63 6.58 -9.39 -16.74
N ILE A 64 6.15 -10.04 -17.82
CA ILE A 64 6.95 -11.11 -18.44
C ILE A 64 8.26 -10.56 -19.02
N PRO A 65 8.27 -9.48 -19.84
CA PRO A 65 9.51 -8.82 -20.24
C PRO A 65 10.39 -8.44 -19.05
N SER A 66 9.81 -7.91 -17.98
CA SER A 66 10.57 -7.51 -16.79
C SER A 66 11.25 -8.70 -16.11
N VAL A 67 10.55 -9.82 -15.93
CA VAL A 67 11.13 -11.06 -15.38
C VAL A 67 12.22 -11.62 -16.30
N ILE A 68 12.00 -11.63 -17.62
CA ILE A 68 13.00 -12.11 -18.59
C ILE A 68 14.26 -11.24 -18.55
N VAL A 69 14.10 -9.92 -18.55
CA VAL A 69 15.21 -8.96 -18.42
C VAL A 69 15.94 -9.17 -17.10
N GLY A 70 15.21 -9.33 -16.00
CA GLY A 70 15.76 -9.68 -14.68
C GLY A 70 16.64 -10.93 -14.73
N ILE A 71 16.14 -12.03 -15.34
CA ILE A 71 16.90 -13.29 -15.48
C ILE A 71 18.16 -13.10 -16.32
N ILE A 72 18.09 -12.38 -17.43
CA ILE A 72 19.27 -12.12 -18.28
C ILE A 72 20.32 -11.33 -17.49
N LEU A 73 19.92 -10.27 -16.80
CA LEU A 73 20.81 -9.43 -16.01
C LEU A 73 21.37 -10.19 -14.79
N LEU A 74 20.59 -11.10 -14.19
CA LEU A 74 21.04 -12.02 -13.14
C LEU A 74 22.15 -12.94 -13.66
N ILE A 75 21.97 -13.55 -14.83
CA ILE A 75 22.98 -14.42 -15.45
C ILE A 75 24.25 -13.61 -15.73
N ILE A 76 24.14 -12.39 -16.26
CA ILE A 76 25.29 -11.50 -16.49
C ILE A 76 26.01 -11.20 -15.17
N SER A 77 25.25 -10.94 -14.09
CA SER A 77 25.81 -10.69 -12.76
C SER A 77 26.53 -11.92 -12.19
N PHE A 78 25.97 -13.13 -12.34
CA PHE A 78 26.56 -14.37 -11.81
C PHE A 78 27.74 -14.90 -12.62
N THR A 79 27.77 -14.62 -13.92
CA THR A 79 28.85 -15.09 -14.81
C THR A 79 30.11 -14.23 -14.71
N ASN A 80 30.09 -13.17 -13.88
CA ASN A 80 31.23 -12.29 -13.66
C ASN A 80 31.79 -11.67 -14.95
N ILE A 81 30.95 -11.54 -15.99
CA ILE A 81 31.33 -10.94 -17.28
C ILE A 81 31.75 -9.47 -17.11
N LEU A 82 31.26 -8.82 -16.06
CA LEU A 82 31.54 -7.43 -15.72
C LEU A 82 32.67 -7.28 -14.69
N ASP A 83 33.43 -8.34 -14.40
CA ASP A 83 34.62 -8.24 -13.55
C ASP A 83 35.59 -7.18 -14.10
N GLY A 84 35.99 -6.23 -13.26
CA GLY A 84 36.81 -5.08 -13.65
C GLY A 84 36.02 -3.85 -14.15
N HIS A 85 34.70 -3.95 -14.27
CA HIS A 85 33.81 -2.84 -14.63
C HIS A 85 32.81 -2.54 -13.50
N PRO A 86 33.25 -1.95 -12.38
CA PRO A 86 32.43 -1.80 -11.17
C PRO A 86 31.14 -0.98 -11.39
N ILE A 87 31.19 0.05 -12.25
CA ILE A 87 30.00 0.82 -12.63
C ILE A 87 29.00 -0.06 -13.39
N GLY A 88 29.49 -0.89 -14.30
CA GLY A 88 28.66 -1.82 -15.07
C GLY A 88 27.95 -2.82 -14.15
N THR A 89 28.68 -3.40 -13.20
CA THR A 89 28.12 -4.31 -12.20
C THR A 89 27.03 -3.65 -11.37
N ILE A 90 27.25 -2.41 -10.89
CA ILE A 90 26.24 -1.67 -10.13
C ILE A 90 24.99 -1.42 -10.97
N ILE A 91 25.13 -0.91 -12.20
CA ILE A 91 24.00 -0.60 -13.09
C ILE A 91 23.23 -1.86 -13.45
N VAL A 92 23.91 -2.94 -13.81
CA VAL A 92 23.28 -4.23 -14.17
C VAL A 92 22.60 -4.86 -12.95
N GLY A 93 23.23 -4.83 -11.79
CA GLY A 93 22.65 -5.32 -10.54
C GLY A 93 21.40 -4.53 -10.15
N PHE A 94 21.44 -3.20 -10.25
CA PHE A 94 20.27 -2.35 -10.01
C PHE A 94 19.16 -2.63 -11.03
N ALA A 95 19.45 -2.50 -12.33
CA ALA A 95 18.43 -2.67 -13.37
C ALA A 95 17.80 -4.08 -13.33
N GLY A 96 18.62 -5.12 -13.12
CA GLY A 96 18.15 -6.49 -13.01
C GLY A 96 17.31 -6.72 -11.76
N GLY A 97 17.75 -6.19 -10.62
CA GLY A 97 16.99 -6.30 -9.37
C GLY A 97 15.67 -5.55 -9.40
N LEU A 98 15.64 -4.34 -9.96
CA LEU A 98 14.43 -3.55 -10.14
C LEU A 98 13.45 -4.23 -11.12
N ALA A 99 13.95 -4.82 -12.20
CA ALA A 99 13.13 -5.58 -13.15
C ALA A 99 12.50 -6.82 -12.50
N PHE A 100 13.24 -7.54 -11.64
CA PHE A 100 12.66 -8.64 -10.87
C PHE A 100 11.60 -8.16 -9.88
N VAL A 101 11.90 -7.15 -9.06
CA VAL A 101 10.95 -6.64 -8.08
C VAL A 101 9.65 -6.25 -8.76
N PHE A 102 9.72 -5.46 -9.83
CA PHE A 102 8.52 -5.02 -10.56
C PHE A 102 7.69 -6.20 -11.09
N GLY A 103 8.30 -7.13 -11.84
CA GLY A 103 7.55 -8.24 -12.44
C GLY A 103 7.07 -9.26 -11.41
N CYS A 104 7.87 -9.54 -10.39
CA CYS A 104 7.54 -10.56 -9.40
C CYS A 104 6.54 -10.10 -8.35
N SER A 105 6.47 -8.80 -8.03
CA SER A 105 5.43 -8.25 -7.15
C SER A 105 4.02 -8.48 -7.73
N GLU A 106 3.84 -8.37 -9.04
CA GLU A 106 2.55 -8.68 -9.66
C GLU A 106 2.17 -10.16 -9.58
N LEU A 107 3.15 -11.06 -9.74
CA LEU A 107 2.92 -12.50 -9.56
C LEU A 107 2.48 -12.83 -8.14
N ILE A 108 3.01 -12.12 -7.13
CA ILE A 108 2.56 -12.26 -5.75
C ILE A 108 1.11 -11.80 -5.62
N ILE A 109 0.77 -10.60 -6.11
CA ILE A 109 -0.59 -10.05 -6.04
C ILE A 109 -1.58 -11.03 -6.72
N PHE A 110 -1.25 -11.52 -7.90
CA PHE A 110 -2.06 -12.51 -8.63
C PHE A 110 -2.23 -13.80 -7.82
N GLY A 111 -1.14 -14.36 -7.30
CA GLY A 111 -1.15 -15.56 -6.47
C GLY A 111 -2.01 -15.40 -5.21
N VAL A 112 -1.88 -14.28 -4.50
CA VAL A 112 -2.65 -13.97 -3.29
C VAL A 112 -4.14 -13.85 -3.59
N LYS A 113 -4.51 -13.08 -4.64
CA LYS A 113 -5.92 -12.92 -5.04
C LYS A 113 -6.54 -14.28 -5.40
N GLY A 114 -5.86 -15.10 -6.20
CA GLY A 114 -6.36 -16.41 -6.58
C GLY A 114 -6.48 -17.39 -5.40
N ILE A 115 -5.46 -17.46 -4.54
CA ILE A 115 -5.48 -18.33 -3.35
C ILE A 115 -6.60 -17.89 -2.39
N GLY A 116 -6.68 -16.59 -2.13
CA GLY A 116 -7.66 -16.04 -1.20
C GLY A 116 -9.10 -16.30 -1.64
N GLN A 117 -9.40 -16.18 -2.94
CA GLN A 117 -10.73 -16.52 -3.47
C GLN A 117 -11.07 -17.99 -3.28
N LYS A 118 -10.14 -18.91 -3.53
CA LYS A 118 -10.37 -20.35 -3.31
C LYS A 118 -10.57 -20.70 -1.84
N LEU A 119 -9.91 -19.99 -0.95
CA LEU A 119 -10.05 -20.15 0.50
C LEU A 119 -11.19 -19.31 1.10
N ASN A 120 -11.99 -18.62 0.26
CA ASN A 120 -13.05 -17.70 0.66
C ASN A 120 -12.57 -16.64 1.69
N TRP A 121 -11.36 -16.12 1.50
CA TRP A 121 -10.87 -14.97 2.26
C TRP A 121 -11.68 -13.72 1.93
N SER A 122 -11.82 -12.81 2.90
CA SER A 122 -12.42 -11.52 2.62
C SER A 122 -11.53 -10.72 1.65
N GLN A 123 -12.14 -9.93 0.75
CA GLN A 123 -11.41 -9.04 -0.17
C GLN A 123 -10.47 -8.09 0.59
N TYR A 124 -10.89 -7.61 1.76
CA TYR A 124 -10.04 -6.82 2.63
C TYR A 124 -8.77 -7.56 3.08
N PHE A 125 -8.89 -8.82 3.54
CA PHE A 125 -7.74 -9.61 3.95
C PHE A 125 -6.82 -9.96 2.76
N MET A 126 -7.39 -10.27 1.60
CA MET A 126 -6.63 -10.46 0.36
C MET A 126 -5.85 -9.19 -0.01
N GLY A 127 -6.48 -8.01 0.11
CA GLY A 127 -5.85 -6.72 -0.13
C GLY A 127 -4.64 -6.48 0.78
N ILE A 128 -4.78 -6.77 2.08
CA ILE A 128 -3.66 -6.66 3.04
C ILE A 128 -2.50 -7.58 2.65
N ILE A 129 -2.76 -8.86 2.39
CA ILE A 129 -1.69 -9.81 2.05
C ILE A 129 -1.03 -9.44 0.71
N ALA A 130 -1.82 -8.97 -0.25
CA ALA A 130 -1.29 -8.51 -1.54
C ALA A 130 -0.42 -7.27 -1.38
N ALA A 131 -0.81 -6.32 -0.54
CA ALA A 131 -0.06 -5.10 -0.27
C ALA A 131 1.23 -5.38 0.53
N ILE A 132 1.20 -6.27 1.53
CA ILE A 132 2.42 -6.79 2.18
C ILE A 132 3.33 -7.46 1.15
N GLY A 133 2.74 -8.19 0.19
CA GLY A 133 3.45 -8.79 -0.93
C GLY A 133 4.14 -7.77 -1.83
N ALA A 134 3.48 -6.66 -2.12
CA ALA A 134 4.02 -5.57 -2.93
C ALA A 134 5.17 -4.84 -2.20
N ASP A 135 4.99 -4.56 -0.91
CA ASP A 135 6.01 -3.96 -0.03
C ASP A 135 7.16 -4.94 0.32
N SER A 136 7.04 -6.23 -0.02
CA SER A 136 8.00 -7.25 0.42
C SER A 136 9.40 -7.05 -0.15
N SER A 137 9.56 -6.36 -1.29
CA SER A 137 10.87 -6.02 -1.83
C SER A 137 11.67 -5.11 -0.91
N ASP A 138 11.01 -4.13 -0.30
CA ASP A 138 11.66 -3.18 0.60
C ASP A 138 12.07 -3.90 1.90
N ILE A 139 11.19 -4.78 2.41
CA ILE A 139 11.50 -5.65 3.56
C ILE A 139 12.74 -6.50 3.27
N VAL A 140 12.80 -7.14 2.10
CA VAL A 140 13.91 -8.02 1.72
C VAL A 140 15.21 -7.23 1.58
N VAL A 141 15.20 -6.11 0.84
CA VAL A 141 16.40 -5.27 0.67
C VAL A 141 16.91 -4.79 2.02
N VAL A 142 16.04 -4.26 2.88
CA VAL A 142 16.41 -3.80 4.22
C VAL A 142 16.96 -4.94 5.08
N THR A 143 16.32 -6.12 5.05
CA THR A 143 16.77 -7.30 5.79
C THR A 143 18.20 -7.70 5.37
N ILE A 144 18.49 -7.70 4.07
CA ILE A 144 19.80 -8.05 3.53
C ILE A 144 20.84 -7.01 3.95
N LEU A 145 20.55 -5.72 3.78
CA LEU A 145 21.46 -4.63 4.15
C LEU A 145 21.79 -4.64 5.64
N LEU A 146 20.80 -4.78 6.53
CA LEU A 146 21.01 -4.87 7.98
C LEU A 146 21.79 -6.14 8.37
N THR A 147 21.52 -7.27 7.73
CA THR A 147 22.26 -8.51 7.98
C THR A 147 23.72 -8.39 7.56
N ARG A 148 24.00 -7.68 6.45
CA ARG A 148 25.37 -7.41 5.99
C ARG A 148 26.09 -6.42 6.91
N ALA A 149 25.40 -5.35 7.32
CA ALA A 149 25.92 -4.41 8.30
C ALA A 149 26.35 -5.12 9.59
N LYS A 150 25.53 -6.04 10.11
CA LYS A 150 25.89 -6.89 11.26
C LYS A 150 27.18 -7.68 11.02
N LYS A 151 27.28 -8.36 9.88
CA LYS A 151 28.45 -9.20 9.54
C LYS A 151 29.72 -8.36 9.45
N LEU A 152 29.64 -7.17 8.82
CA LEU A 152 30.76 -6.24 8.69
C LEU A 152 31.17 -5.67 10.06
N SER A 153 30.21 -5.25 10.88
CA SER A 153 30.46 -4.74 12.24
C SER A 153 31.16 -5.80 13.11
N ALA A 154 30.76 -7.07 13.00
CA ALA A 154 31.37 -8.17 13.75
C ALA A 154 32.86 -8.42 13.42
N THR A 155 33.37 -7.90 12.30
CA THR A 155 34.81 -8.05 11.96
C THR A 155 35.72 -7.17 12.80
N GLY A 156 35.20 -6.10 13.42
CA GLY A 156 35.98 -5.16 14.23
C GLY A 156 36.96 -4.26 13.47
N LEU A 157 37.00 -4.36 12.13
CA LEU A 157 37.83 -3.48 11.29
C LEU A 157 37.15 -2.13 11.12
N ALA A 158 37.89 -1.03 11.30
CA ALA A 158 37.34 0.34 11.27
C ALA A 158 36.63 0.66 9.95
N GLU A 159 37.20 0.26 8.81
CA GLU A 159 36.60 0.45 7.47
C GLU A 159 35.27 -0.32 7.33
N ASN A 160 35.21 -1.55 7.85
CA ASN A 160 33.99 -2.36 7.83
C ASN A 160 32.90 -1.79 8.75
N ILE A 161 33.28 -1.22 9.89
CA ILE A 161 32.35 -0.55 10.80
C ILE A 161 31.75 0.69 10.12
N ALA A 162 32.56 1.49 9.43
CA ALA A 162 32.07 2.65 8.68
C ALA A 162 31.09 2.23 7.57
N LEU A 163 31.43 1.19 6.80
CA LEU A 163 30.52 0.65 5.78
C LEU A 163 29.24 0.06 6.39
N ALA A 164 29.33 -0.63 7.53
CA ALA A 164 28.16 -1.15 8.25
C ALA A 164 27.20 -0.03 8.69
N ASN A 165 27.73 1.09 9.20
CA ASN A 165 26.94 2.25 9.57
C ASN A 165 26.23 2.85 8.34
N ASN A 166 26.93 2.97 7.21
CA ASN A 166 26.36 3.48 5.97
C ASN A 166 25.26 2.55 5.42
N LEU A 167 25.44 1.23 5.48
CA LEU A 167 24.40 0.26 5.08
C LEU A 167 23.17 0.34 5.99
N THR A 168 23.38 0.49 7.30
CA THR A 168 22.29 0.64 8.28
C THR A 168 21.51 1.93 8.03
N LEU A 169 22.21 3.05 7.84
CA LEU A 169 21.61 4.34 7.50
C LEU A 169 20.86 4.27 6.15
N THR A 170 21.43 3.60 5.15
CA THR A 170 20.77 3.38 3.85
C THR A 170 19.48 2.60 3.99
N SER A 171 19.47 1.57 4.84
CA SER A 171 18.28 0.74 5.07
C SER A 171 17.11 1.56 5.61
N ILE A 172 17.36 2.41 6.60
CA ILE A 172 16.33 3.28 7.19
C ILE A 172 15.93 4.39 6.22
N THR A 173 16.91 5.00 5.53
CA THR A 173 16.65 6.08 4.57
C THR A 173 15.81 5.60 3.39
N LEU A 174 16.03 4.37 2.92
CA LEU A 174 15.26 3.75 1.85
C LEU A 174 13.78 3.70 2.21
N VAL A 175 13.45 3.09 3.36
CA VAL A 175 12.06 2.99 3.85
C VAL A 175 11.40 4.36 3.97
N LEU A 176 12.11 5.31 4.58
CA LEU A 176 11.60 6.66 4.76
C LEU A 176 11.35 7.36 3.43
N THR A 177 12.22 7.13 2.46
CA THR A 177 12.08 7.67 1.11
C THR A 177 10.88 7.05 0.39
N THR A 178 10.62 5.75 0.55
CA THR A 178 9.42 5.10 0.02
C THR A 178 8.14 5.76 0.56
N VAL A 179 8.05 6.03 1.87
CA VAL A 179 6.90 6.74 2.47
C VAL A 179 6.70 8.13 1.84
N LEU A 180 7.80 8.88 1.67
CA LEU A 180 7.75 10.21 1.06
C LEU A 180 7.36 10.16 -0.42
N ILE A 181 7.81 9.15 -1.17
CA ILE A 181 7.45 8.96 -2.57
C ILE A 181 5.98 8.56 -2.71
N ASN A 182 5.48 7.64 -1.88
CA ASN A 182 4.06 7.29 -1.84
C ASN A 182 3.18 8.50 -1.51
N THR A 183 3.65 9.39 -0.62
CA THR A 183 2.97 10.65 -0.34
C THR A 183 3.06 11.63 -1.52
N LEU A 184 4.21 11.71 -2.19
CA LEU A 184 4.37 12.53 -3.38
C LEU A 184 3.39 12.10 -4.48
N ILE A 185 3.26 10.79 -4.71
CA ILE A 185 2.29 10.22 -5.64
C ILE A 185 0.86 10.61 -5.25
N LEU A 186 0.50 10.52 -3.96
CA LEU A 186 -0.79 10.99 -3.45
C LEU A 186 -1.03 12.47 -3.78
N GLY A 187 -0.05 13.35 -3.54
CA GLY A 187 -0.14 14.77 -3.84
C GLY A 187 -0.38 15.05 -5.34
N VAL A 188 0.35 14.34 -6.22
CA VAL A 188 0.13 14.42 -7.68
C VAL A 188 -1.27 13.95 -8.06
N THR A 189 -1.67 12.80 -7.51
CA THR A 189 -2.98 12.19 -7.73
C THR A 189 -4.12 13.14 -7.34
N MET A 190 -4.04 13.74 -6.14
CA MET A 190 -5.02 14.73 -5.68
C MET A 190 -5.12 15.92 -6.63
N LEU A 191 -4.00 16.44 -7.13
CA LEU A 191 -4.00 17.55 -8.10
C LEU A 191 -4.64 17.18 -9.44
N VAL A 192 -4.47 15.94 -9.90
CA VAL A 192 -5.08 15.44 -11.15
C VAL A 192 -6.59 15.32 -11.00
N ILE A 193 -7.05 14.68 -9.91
CA ILE A 193 -8.47 14.46 -9.63
C ILE A 193 -9.21 15.79 -9.39
N THR A 194 -8.64 16.66 -8.55
CA THR A 194 -9.29 17.92 -8.12
C THR A 194 -9.22 19.04 -9.16
N ARG A 195 -8.64 18.78 -10.33
CA ARG A 195 -8.42 19.80 -11.39
C ARG A 195 -9.70 20.54 -11.78
N LYS A 196 -10.86 19.88 -11.74
CA LYS A 196 -12.15 20.46 -12.14
C LYS A 196 -13.03 20.85 -10.96
N LYS A 197 -13.08 20.04 -9.91
CA LYS A 197 -13.94 20.23 -8.73
C LYS A 197 -13.28 19.59 -7.50
N PRO A 198 -13.56 20.09 -6.28
CA PRO A 198 -13.22 19.37 -5.05
C PRO A 198 -13.77 17.96 -5.08
N PHE A 199 -13.01 17.02 -4.54
CA PHE A 199 -13.34 15.60 -4.51
C PHE A 199 -13.79 15.22 -3.10
N LYS A 200 -14.98 14.67 -2.93
CA LYS A 200 -15.44 14.25 -1.61
C LYS A 200 -14.72 12.96 -1.21
N LEU A 201 -14.21 12.91 0.02
CA LEU A 201 -13.53 11.74 0.53
C LEU A 201 -14.51 10.57 0.70
N PRO A 202 -14.10 9.35 0.29
CA PRO A 202 -14.87 8.15 0.57
C PRO A 202 -14.89 7.91 2.09
N GLN A 203 -16.06 7.53 2.63
CA GLN A 203 -16.25 7.32 4.07
C GLN A 203 -15.21 6.40 4.74
N PRO A 204 -14.72 5.32 4.10
CA PRO A 204 -13.65 4.50 4.65
C PRO A 204 -12.38 5.30 4.99
N LEU A 205 -12.04 6.29 4.16
CA LEU A 205 -10.87 7.13 4.38
C LEU A 205 -11.07 8.04 5.61
N THR A 206 -12.25 8.65 5.70
CA THR A 206 -12.64 9.55 6.78
C THR A 206 -12.73 8.83 8.13
N ASN A 207 -13.42 7.69 8.18
CA ASN A 207 -13.80 7.06 9.44
C ASN A 207 -12.71 6.11 9.98
N THR A 208 -11.97 5.46 9.07
CA THR A 208 -11.06 4.38 9.43
C THR A 208 -9.61 4.81 9.24
N GLU A 209 -9.22 5.20 8.01
CA GLU A 209 -7.82 5.50 7.69
C GLU A 209 -7.33 6.78 8.38
N SER A 210 -8.21 7.76 8.66
CA SER A 210 -7.86 8.98 9.40
C SER A 210 -7.21 8.69 10.76
N ASN A 211 -7.65 7.64 11.47
CA ASN A 211 -7.07 7.24 12.74
C ASN A 211 -5.65 6.68 12.59
N LEU A 212 -5.36 5.99 11.48
CA LEU A 212 -4.01 5.54 11.16
C LEU A 212 -3.10 6.73 10.81
N VAL A 213 -3.61 7.69 10.04
CA VAL A 213 -2.86 8.92 9.71
C VAL A 213 -2.57 9.73 10.97
N LEU A 214 -3.51 9.81 11.92
CA LEU A 214 -3.28 10.43 13.23
C LEU A 214 -2.19 9.69 14.02
N ALA A 215 -2.26 8.37 14.07
CA ALA A 215 -1.25 7.57 14.74
C ALA A 215 0.14 7.76 14.09
N MET A 216 0.21 7.79 12.75
CA MET A 216 1.42 8.12 12.01
C MET A 216 1.96 9.49 12.44
N THR A 217 1.09 10.50 12.51
CA THR A 217 1.45 11.85 13.00
C THR A 217 2.05 11.81 14.41
N ILE A 218 1.43 11.08 15.34
CA ILE A 218 1.90 10.94 16.72
C ILE A 218 3.25 10.23 16.77
N PHE A 219 3.41 9.11 16.07
CA PHE A 219 4.68 8.38 16.04
C PHE A 219 5.80 9.19 15.39
N SER A 220 5.53 9.86 14.27
CA SER A 220 6.51 10.75 13.62
C SER A 220 6.91 11.90 14.54
N LEU A 221 5.97 12.49 15.29
CA LEU A 221 6.27 13.53 16.28
C LEU A 221 7.19 13.00 17.39
N ILE A 222 6.89 11.83 17.94
CA ILE A 222 7.69 11.21 19.01
C ILE A 222 9.12 10.96 18.50
N LEU A 223 9.27 10.37 17.31
CA LEU A 223 10.57 10.08 16.70
C LEU A 223 11.35 11.34 16.36
N MET A 224 10.66 12.37 15.87
CA MET A 224 11.24 13.68 15.60
C MET A 224 11.79 14.32 16.88
N VAL A 225 10.97 14.43 17.94
CA VAL A 225 11.39 15.00 19.22
C VAL A 225 12.55 14.20 19.82
N PHE A 226 12.47 12.88 19.75
CA PHE A 226 13.52 12.01 20.24
C PHE A 226 14.83 12.19 19.47
N GLY A 227 14.78 12.21 18.14
CA GLY A 227 15.93 12.44 17.26
C GLY A 227 16.60 13.78 17.52
N PHE A 228 15.82 14.87 17.63
CA PHE A 228 16.36 16.18 17.99
C PHE A 228 17.00 16.21 19.38
N THR A 229 16.40 15.52 20.35
CA THR A 229 16.93 15.45 21.72
C THR A 229 18.23 14.65 21.78
N HIS A 230 18.32 13.53 21.05
CA HIS A 230 19.55 12.74 20.99
C HIS A 230 20.67 13.49 20.29
N ASN A 231 20.35 14.15 19.18
CA ASN A 231 21.30 14.97 18.46
C ASN A 231 21.79 16.18 19.28
N SER A 232 20.94 16.78 20.13
CA SER A 232 21.36 17.90 21.01
C SER A 232 22.21 17.45 22.21
N LEU A 233 22.16 16.16 22.55
CA LEU A 233 22.94 15.54 23.62
C LEU A 233 24.17 14.77 23.10
N ASP A 234 24.49 14.88 21.81
CA ASP A 234 25.56 14.14 21.13
C ASP A 234 25.47 12.60 21.28
N ILE A 235 24.25 12.07 21.39
CA ILE A 235 23.99 10.62 21.43
C ILE A 235 23.87 10.11 19.99
N ALA A 236 24.86 9.34 19.54
CA ALA A 236 25.00 8.95 18.13
C ALA A 236 24.08 7.79 17.69
N GLN A 237 23.50 7.03 18.62
CA GLN A 237 22.77 5.79 18.33
C GLN A 237 21.54 5.66 19.22
N PHE A 238 20.50 5.01 18.71
CA PHE A 238 19.34 4.66 19.54
C PHE A 238 19.72 3.57 20.54
N ASP A 239 19.12 3.61 21.73
CA ASP A 239 19.21 2.47 22.65
C ASP A 239 18.47 1.28 22.04
N ARG A 240 19.10 0.10 22.02
CA ARG A 240 18.54 -1.11 21.40
C ARG A 240 17.17 -1.51 21.93
N ALA A 241 16.94 -1.35 23.24
CA ALA A 241 15.64 -1.66 23.82
C ALA A 241 14.59 -0.67 23.32
N PHE A 242 14.96 0.60 23.19
CA PHE A 242 14.11 1.63 22.63
C PHE A 242 13.77 1.38 21.14
N GLU A 243 14.75 0.98 20.32
CA GLU A 243 14.50 0.57 18.92
C GLU A 243 13.49 -0.58 18.83
N GLY A 244 13.68 -1.60 19.66
CA GLY A 244 12.77 -2.75 19.74
C GLY A 244 11.37 -2.33 20.16
N VAL A 245 11.24 -1.42 21.12
CA VAL A 245 9.95 -0.87 21.57
C VAL A 245 9.25 -0.11 20.45
N ILE A 246 9.97 0.72 19.68
CA ILE A 246 9.40 1.42 18.52
C ILE A 246 8.88 0.42 17.50
N GLY A 247 9.71 -0.56 17.12
CA GLY A 247 9.34 -1.56 16.13
C GLY A 247 8.13 -2.40 16.55
N VAL A 248 8.09 -2.86 17.80
CA VAL A 248 6.94 -3.59 18.36
C VAL A 248 5.70 -2.70 18.40
N ALA A 249 5.82 -1.44 18.83
CA ALA A 249 4.68 -0.54 18.95
C ALA A 249 4.01 -0.27 17.60
N LEU A 250 4.80 0.04 16.56
CA LEU A 250 4.30 0.30 15.21
C LEU A 250 3.63 -0.93 14.60
N LEU A 251 4.30 -2.08 14.65
CA LEU A 251 3.75 -3.33 14.10
C LEU A 251 2.51 -3.79 14.87
N SER A 252 2.54 -3.73 16.19
CA SER A 252 1.39 -4.14 17.02
C SER A 252 0.20 -3.23 16.78
N PHE A 253 0.41 -1.91 16.66
CA PHE A 253 -0.65 -0.96 16.37
C PHE A 253 -1.33 -1.27 15.03
N TYR A 254 -0.54 -1.54 14.00
CA TYR A 254 -1.06 -1.88 12.67
C TYR A 254 -1.75 -3.25 12.63
N ILE A 255 -1.20 -4.27 13.30
CA ILE A 255 -1.85 -5.58 13.43
C ILE A 255 -3.18 -5.45 14.18
N LEU A 256 -3.22 -4.70 15.29
CA LEU A 256 -4.45 -4.44 16.04
C LEU A 256 -5.49 -3.73 15.19
N PHE A 257 -5.07 -2.75 14.37
CA PHE A 257 -5.93 -2.08 13.41
C PHE A 257 -6.52 -3.06 12.39
N ILE A 258 -5.70 -3.93 11.79
CA ILE A 258 -6.17 -4.96 10.86
C ILE A 258 -7.19 -5.89 11.55
N VAL A 259 -6.88 -6.37 12.76
CA VAL A 259 -7.77 -7.26 13.51
C VAL A 259 -9.10 -6.57 13.82
N PHE A 260 -9.07 -5.29 14.21
CA PHE A 260 -10.26 -4.50 14.45
C PHE A 260 -11.11 -4.37 13.18
N MET A 261 -10.47 -4.09 12.04
CA MET A 261 -11.14 -3.99 10.74
C MET A 261 -11.79 -5.29 10.29
N ILE A 262 -11.09 -6.42 10.46
CA ILE A 262 -11.65 -7.75 10.19
C ILE A 262 -12.85 -8.03 11.12
N GLY A 263 -12.77 -7.60 12.38
CA GLY A 263 -13.85 -7.71 13.36
C GLY A 263 -15.09 -6.90 12.98
N ASP A 264 -14.93 -5.63 12.62
CA ASP A 264 -16.03 -4.74 12.22
C ASP A 264 -16.71 -5.21 10.93
N ALA A 265 -15.93 -5.70 9.96
CA ALA A 265 -16.47 -6.28 8.73
C ALA A 265 -17.36 -7.51 9.01
N LYS A 266 -16.97 -8.37 9.96
CA LYS A 266 -17.79 -9.52 10.38
C LYS A 266 -19.04 -9.08 11.18
N ALA A 267 -18.93 -8.06 12.01
CA ALA A 267 -20.07 -7.51 12.75
C ALA A 267 -21.12 -6.91 11.81
N LYS A 268 -20.70 -6.17 10.79
CA LYS A 268 -21.58 -5.67 9.73
C LYS A 268 -22.22 -6.82 8.95
N SER A 269 -21.47 -7.87 8.60
CA SER A 269 -21.99 -9.05 7.90
C SER A 269 -23.09 -9.83 8.63
N THR A 270 -23.15 -9.75 9.96
CA THR A 270 -24.11 -10.50 10.78
C THR A 270 -25.40 -9.71 11.05
N GLY A 271 -25.44 -8.42 10.69
CA GLY A 271 -26.62 -7.56 10.78
C GLY A 271 -27.29 -7.32 9.43
N ARG A 272 -27.92 -8.34 8.81
CA ARG A 272 -28.80 -8.24 7.61
C ARG A 272 -28.31 -7.42 6.40
N ILE A 273 -27.06 -7.01 6.37
CA ILE A 273 -26.39 -6.31 5.28
C ILE A 273 -25.02 -6.98 5.19
N GLY A 274 -24.89 -7.95 4.28
CA GLY A 274 -23.66 -8.72 4.12
C GLY A 274 -22.48 -7.82 3.75
N PRO A 275 -21.23 -8.32 3.87
CA PRO A 275 -20.07 -7.62 3.33
C PRO A 275 -20.05 -7.66 1.80
N GLN A 276 -21.03 -8.36 1.19
CA GLN A 276 -21.37 -8.21 -0.22
C GLN A 276 -21.93 -6.81 -0.47
N THR A 277 -22.83 -6.25 0.34
CA THR A 277 -23.42 -4.92 0.12
C THR A 277 -22.51 -3.70 0.37
N LEU A 278 -21.22 -3.84 0.70
CA LEU A 278 -20.29 -2.69 0.67
C LEU A 278 -19.36 -2.72 -0.54
N ILE A 279 -19.40 -3.79 -1.34
CA ILE A 279 -18.66 -3.92 -2.58
C ILE A 279 -19.65 -4.21 -3.73
N THR A 280 -20.61 -5.10 -3.61
CA THR A 280 -21.71 -5.30 -4.60
C THR A 280 -22.85 -4.27 -4.54
N GLU A 281 -22.97 -3.41 -3.51
CA GLU A 281 -23.86 -2.23 -3.57
C GLU A 281 -23.13 -1.01 -4.18
N TYR A 282 -21.82 -1.14 -4.40
CA TYR A 282 -20.88 -0.21 -5.05
C TYR A 282 -20.23 -0.84 -6.31
N PHE A 283 -20.82 -1.92 -6.81
CA PHE A 283 -20.49 -2.56 -8.09
C PHE A 283 -21.77 -3.29 -8.51
N PRO A 284 -22.78 -2.57 -9.04
CA PRO A 284 -23.90 -3.25 -9.66
C PRO A 284 -23.34 -4.06 -10.84
N GLU A 285 -23.60 -5.38 -10.86
CA GLU A 285 -23.55 -6.14 -12.11
C GLU A 285 -24.54 -5.45 -13.06
N GLU A 286 -24.02 -4.61 -13.96
CA GLU A 286 -24.84 -3.89 -14.90
C GLU A 286 -25.35 -4.90 -15.94
N ASN A 287 -26.55 -5.42 -15.68
CA ASN A 287 -27.33 -6.08 -16.71
C ASN A 287 -27.53 -5.06 -17.83
N GLY A 288 -26.83 -5.29 -18.95
CA GLY A 288 -26.70 -4.38 -20.05
C GLY A 288 -28.01 -3.71 -20.45
N HIS A 289 -27.99 -2.38 -20.46
CA HIS A 289 -28.93 -1.61 -21.26
C HIS A 289 -28.27 -0.34 -21.80
N ASP A 290 -27.91 -0.45 -23.08
CA ASP A 290 -27.58 0.59 -24.06
C ASP A 290 -27.96 2.02 -23.68
N LYS A 291 -26.95 2.90 -23.59
CA LYS A 291 -27.10 4.31 -23.98
C LYS A 291 -25.91 4.78 -24.82
N GLU A 292 -26.02 4.56 -26.13
CA GLU A 292 -25.44 5.47 -27.10
C GLU A 292 -26.01 6.89 -26.89
N LYS A 293 -25.13 7.87 -26.69
CA LYS A 293 -24.93 9.03 -27.60
C LYS A 293 -24.10 10.12 -26.94
N GLY A 294 -23.09 10.59 -27.69
CA GLY A 294 -22.88 12.03 -27.81
C GLY A 294 -21.52 12.59 -27.39
N ASP A 295 -20.66 12.67 -28.40
CA ASP A 295 -19.80 13.80 -28.75
C ASP A 295 -18.31 13.88 -28.37
N HIS A 296 -17.58 14.01 -29.49
CA HIS A 296 -16.17 14.23 -29.75
C HIS A 296 -15.52 15.39 -28.97
N GLN A 297 -14.64 15.03 -28.03
CA GLN A 297 -13.32 15.65 -27.94
C GLN A 297 -12.36 14.74 -27.14
N GLU A 298 -12.05 13.57 -27.70
CA GLU A 298 -11.17 12.61 -27.03
C GLU A 298 -9.70 12.95 -27.26
N ASN A 299 -9.05 13.44 -26.20
CA ASN A 299 -7.66 13.89 -26.19
C ASN A 299 -6.69 12.80 -26.68
N ARG A 300 -5.67 13.20 -27.46
CA ARG A 300 -4.53 12.34 -27.85
C ARG A 300 -3.88 11.61 -26.66
N LEU A 301 -3.99 12.18 -25.45
CA LEU A 301 -3.55 11.56 -24.21
C LEU A 301 -4.39 10.33 -23.84
N LYS A 302 -5.73 10.38 -23.96
CA LYS A 302 -6.60 9.20 -23.76
C LYS A 302 -6.29 8.11 -24.77
N LYS A 303 -6.03 8.46 -26.04
CA LYS A 303 -5.66 7.47 -27.07
C LYS A 303 -4.27 6.86 -26.84
N PHE A 304 -3.31 7.65 -26.35
CA PHE A 304 -1.99 7.13 -25.97
C PHE A 304 -2.08 6.24 -24.72
N VAL A 305 -2.79 6.67 -23.68
CA VAL A 305 -3.04 5.88 -22.46
C VAL A 305 -3.81 4.60 -22.79
N LYS A 306 -4.88 4.67 -23.60
CA LYS A 306 -5.65 3.49 -24.04
C LYS A 306 -4.83 2.56 -24.93
N ASN A 307 -3.86 3.06 -25.70
CA ASN A 307 -2.96 2.21 -26.49
C ASN A 307 -1.79 1.62 -25.66
N VAL A 308 -1.40 2.26 -24.55
CA VAL A 308 -0.31 1.80 -23.68
C VAL A 308 -0.83 0.94 -22.51
N PHE A 309 -2.08 1.14 -22.08
CA PHE A 309 -2.70 0.52 -20.90
C PHE A 309 -4.04 -0.19 -21.18
N GLY A 310 -4.47 -0.31 -22.44
CA GLY A 310 -5.85 -0.65 -22.77
C GLY A 310 -6.33 -2.08 -22.51
N ARG A 311 -7.35 -2.20 -21.65
CA ARG A 311 -8.75 -2.64 -21.91
C ARG A 311 -9.61 -2.07 -20.77
N ASN A 312 -10.90 -1.80 -21.01
CA ASN A 312 -11.82 -1.32 -19.98
C ASN A 312 -12.06 -2.46 -18.98
N GLN A 313 -11.70 -2.25 -17.72
CA GLN A 313 -11.46 -3.33 -16.76
C GLN A 313 -12.60 -3.58 -15.75
N GLU A 314 -13.67 -2.78 -15.72
CA GLU A 314 -14.78 -3.01 -14.77
C GLU A 314 -15.56 -4.31 -15.08
N ASP A 315 -15.80 -4.61 -16.36
CA ASP A 315 -16.29 -5.93 -16.80
C ASP A 315 -15.21 -7.02 -16.56
N GLU A 316 -13.93 -6.67 -16.71
CA GLU A 316 -12.83 -7.62 -16.52
C GLU A 316 -12.49 -7.89 -15.04
N GLU A 317 -12.76 -7.03 -14.06
CA GLU A 317 -12.47 -7.36 -12.65
C GLU A 317 -13.47 -8.41 -12.18
N GLY A 318 -14.77 -8.19 -12.41
CA GLY A 318 -15.81 -9.20 -12.16
C GLY A 318 -15.54 -10.50 -12.91
N GLU A 319 -15.18 -10.43 -14.20
CA GLU A 319 -14.78 -11.61 -14.97
C GLU A 319 -13.45 -12.21 -14.47
N GLN A 320 -12.46 -11.41 -14.06
CA GLN A 320 -11.18 -11.84 -13.47
C GLN A 320 -11.42 -12.55 -12.14
N PHE A 321 -12.37 -12.08 -11.32
CA PHE A 321 -12.79 -12.71 -10.08
C PHE A 321 -13.41 -14.09 -10.34
N VAL A 322 -14.30 -14.20 -11.32
CA VAL A 322 -14.92 -15.49 -11.70
C VAL A 322 -13.88 -16.46 -12.26
N SER A 323 -12.95 -15.94 -13.04
CA SER A 323 -12.00 -16.74 -13.79
C SER A 323 -10.76 -17.13 -12.98
N LEU A 324 -10.29 -16.33 -12.02
CA LEU A 324 -9.27 -16.73 -11.03
C LEU A 324 -9.70 -17.98 -10.24
N ARG A 325 -11.01 -18.16 -10.02
CA ARG A 325 -11.56 -19.36 -9.38
C ARG A 325 -11.34 -20.63 -10.21
N ARG A 326 -11.26 -20.52 -11.55
CA ARG A 326 -11.03 -21.64 -12.48
C ARG A 326 -9.59 -22.12 -12.52
N PHE A 327 -8.63 -21.29 -12.11
CA PHE A 327 -7.22 -21.68 -12.08
C PHE A 327 -6.99 -22.85 -11.13
N PRO A 328 -6.17 -23.85 -11.50
CA PRO A 328 -5.74 -24.86 -10.55
C PRO A 328 -4.94 -24.26 -9.39
N TRP A 329 -5.16 -24.76 -8.17
CA TRP A 329 -4.52 -24.22 -6.95
C TRP A 329 -2.99 -24.22 -7.01
N TYR A 330 -2.40 -25.21 -7.70
CA TYR A 330 -0.95 -25.34 -7.81
C TYR A 330 -0.34 -24.25 -8.71
N ILE A 331 -1.05 -23.76 -9.74
CA ILE A 331 -0.56 -22.66 -10.60
C ILE A 331 -0.48 -21.37 -9.78
N LEU A 332 -1.52 -21.09 -8.98
CA LEU A 332 -1.57 -19.92 -8.10
C LEU A 332 -0.46 -19.98 -7.05
N ALA A 333 -0.23 -21.16 -6.45
CA ALA A 333 0.86 -21.37 -5.50
C ALA A 333 2.24 -21.22 -6.15
N ILE A 334 2.44 -21.74 -7.36
CA ILE A 334 3.70 -21.57 -8.10
C ILE A 334 3.93 -20.10 -8.44
N ALA A 335 2.92 -19.38 -8.92
CA ALA A 335 3.03 -17.94 -9.22
C ALA A 335 3.46 -17.16 -7.97
N PHE A 336 2.83 -17.43 -6.82
CA PHE A 336 3.20 -16.82 -5.54
C PHE A 336 4.65 -17.14 -5.12
N ILE A 337 5.06 -18.42 -5.19
CA ILE A 337 6.43 -18.86 -4.83
C ILE A 337 7.48 -18.25 -5.77
N VAL A 338 7.22 -18.25 -7.08
CA VAL A 338 8.10 -17.62 -8.08
C VAL A 338 8.20 -16.13 -7.83
N GLY A 339 7.09 -15.47 -7.48
CA GLY A 339 7.06 -14.08 -7.06
C GLY A 339 8.00 -13.82 -5.87
N ILE A 340 7.85 -14.56 -4.78
CA ILE A 340 8.72 -14.43 -3.60
C ILE A 340 10.19 -14.68 -3.96
N ALA A 341 10.49 -15.75 -4.70
CA ALA A 341 11.85 -16.08 -5.10
C ALA A 341 12.48 -14.96 -5.91
N GLY A 342 11.73 -14.41 -6.88
CA GLY A 342 12.19 -13.30 -7.70
C GLY A 342 12.44 -12.03 -6.89
N ILE A 343 11.60 -11.71 -5.90
CA ILE A 343 11.86 -10.59 -4.97
C ILE A 343 13.13 -10.82 -4.14
N VAL A 344 13.38 -12.05 -3.67
CA VAL A 344 14.61 -12.38 -2.93
C VAL A 344 15.85 -12.21 -3.82
N PHE A 345 15.82 -12.71 -5.06
CA PHE A 345 16.92 -12.52 -6.00
C PHE A 345 17.11 -11.05 -6.37
N GLY A 346 16.02 -10.34 -6.67
CA GLY A 346 16.06 -8.93 -7.02
C GLY A 346 16.57 -8.05 -5.89
N GLY A 347 16.10 -8.29 -4.66
CA GLY A 347 16.57 -7.60 -3.47
C GLY A 347 18.03 -7.89 -3.14
N THR A 348 18.53 -9.09 -3.45
CA THR A 348 19.96 -9.42 -3.35
C THR A 348 20.78 -8.61 -4.33
N MET A 349 20.38 -8.56 -5.61
CA MET A 349 21.08 -7.77 -6.64
C MET A 349 21.10 -6.27 -6.30
N ILE A 350 19.97 -5.71 -5.85
CA ILE A 350 19.88 -4.32 -5.40
C ILE A 350 20.84 -4.09 -4.23
N SER A 351 20.84 -4.96 -3.23
CA SER A 351 21.70 -4.83 -2.05
C SER A 351 23.19 -4.94 -2.38
N ASP A 352 23.57 -5.86 -3.28
CA ASP A 352 24.94 -5.99 -3.81
C ASP A 352 25.40 -4.72 -4.51
N SER A 353 24.52 -4.13 -5.33
CA SER A 353 24.81 -2.88 -6.01
C SER A 353 24.91 -1.68 -5.07
N ILE A 354 24.07 -1.61 -4.03
CA ILE A 354 24.18 -0.58 -2.97
C ILE A 354 25.51 -0.70 -2.25
N GLU A 355 25.87 -1.89 -1.78
CA GLU A 355 27.12 -2.12 -1.05
C GLU A 355 28.36 -1.81 -1.90
N SER A 356 28.38 -2.30 -3.15
CA SER A 356 29.46 -2.00 -4.11
C SER A 356 29.56 -0.50 -4.40
N GLY A 357 28.40 0.16 -4.50
CA GLY A 357 28.29 1.59 -4.72
C GLY A 357 28.82 2.45 -3.58
N LEU A 358 28.44 2.10 -2.35
CA LEU A 358 28.92 2.76 -1.14
C LEU A 358 30.41 2.54 -0.92
N SER A 359 30.90 1.31 -1.13
CA SER A 359 32.31 0.96 -0.91
C SER A 359 33.26 1.53 -1.96
N ILE A 360 32.88 1.52 -3.25
CA ILE A 360 33.79 1.90 -4.34
C ILE A 360 33.66 3.39 -4.69
N PHE A 361 32.43 3.90 -4.78
CA PHE A 361 32.17 5.24 -5.31
C PHE A 361 31.78 6.26 -4.25
N SER A 362 31.53 5.82 -3.01
CA SER A 362 31.01 6.68 -1.93
C SER A 362 29.79 7.50 -2.39
N LEU A 363 28.95 6.88 -3.22
CA LEU A 363 27.76 7.55 -3.75
C LEU A 363 26.82 7.91 -2.58
N PRO A 364 26.16 9.08 -2.62
CA PRO A 364 25.29 9.49 -1.53
C PRO A 364 24.17 8.46 -1.30
N ILE A 365 23.98 8.08 -0.05
CA ILE A 365 22.96 7.12 0.42
C ILE A 365 21.57 7.46 -0.14
N LEU A 366 21.27 8.75 -0.28
CA LEU A 366 20.00 9.19 -0.81
C LEU A 366 19.76 8.77 -2.26
N VAL A 367 20.79 8.78 -3.12
CA VAL A 367 20.61 8.46 -4.54
C VAL A 367 20.02 7.04 -4.67
N TYR A 368 20.55 6.09 -3.91
CA TYR A 368 20.02 4.74 -3.84
C TYR A 368 18.61 4.69 -3.26
N SER A 369 18.38 5.41 -2.17
CA SER A 369 17.10 5.43 -1.48
C SER A 369 15.96 5.96 -2.37
N VAL A 370 16.22 7.03 -3.15
CA VAL A 370 15.25 7.61 -4.08
C VAL A 370 15.00 6.69 -5.27
N ILE A 371 16.04 6.14 -5.88
CA ILE A 371 15.89 5.22 -7.04
C ILE A 371 15.10 3.99 -6.63
N VAL A 372 15.47 3.35 -5.51
CA VAL A 372 14.77 2.17 -5.03
C VAL A 372 13.34 2.52 -4.63
N GLY A 373 13.14 3.60 -3.86
CA GLY A 373 11.82 4.02 -3.42
C GLY A 373 10.85 4.31 -4.58
N PHE A 374 11.31 4.88 -5.69
CA PHE A 374 10.46 5.09 -6.88
C PHE A 374 10.05 3.79 -7.55
N VAL A 375 10.95 2.81 -7.59
CA VAL A 375 10.65 1.51 -8.20
C VAL A 375 9.80 0.65 -7.29
N SER A 376 10.07 0.65 -5.99
CA SER A 376 9.25 -0.09 -5.03
C SER A 376 7.84 0.45 -4.96
N SER A 377 7.66 1.77 -5.11
CA SER A 377 6.34 2.43 -5.17
C SER A 377 5.66 2.32 -6.56
N ALA A 378 6.33 1.75 -7.58
CA ALA A 378 5.82 1.76 -8.95
C ALA A 378 4.54 0.90 -9.14
N PRO A 379 4.42 -0.31 -8.55
CA PRO A 379 3.18 -1.08 -8.61
C PRO A 379 1.98 -0.30 -8.05
N GLU A 380 2.14 0.33 -6.88
CA GLU A 380 1.10 1.13 -6.22
C GLU A 380 0.78 2.37 -7.04
N ALA A 381 1.80 3.08 -7.52
CA ALA A 381 1.64 4.24 -8.39
C ALA A 381 0.86 3.88 -9.66
N THR A 382 1.10 2.70 -10.22
CA THR A 382 0.43 2.22 -11.43
C THR A 382 -1.05 1.93 -11.16
N ILE A 383 -1.37 1.25 -10.06
CA ILE A 383 -2.76 0.99 -9.63
C ILE A 383 -3.50 2.32 -9.43
N THR A 384 -2.90 3.22 -8.64
CA THR A 384 -3.47 4.53 -8.34
C THR A 384 -3.65 5.38 -9.61
N MET A 385 -2.63 5.47 -10.48
CA MET A 385 -2.75 6.24 -11.72
C MET A 385 -3.74 5.65 -12.69
N ARG A 386 -3.87 4.31 -12.78
CA ARG A 386 -4.88 3.67 -13.62
C ARG A 386 -6.27 4.05 -13.15
N ALA A 387 -6.55 3.93 -11.85
CA ALA A 387 -7.82 4.31 -11.23
C ALA A 387 -8.19 5.80 -11.42
N ILE A 388 -7.21 6.68 -11.67
CA ILE A 388 -7.44 8.10 -11.91
C ILE A 388 -7.66 8.43 -13.38
N LEU A 389 -7.00 7.68 -14.26
CA LEU A 389 -7.03 7.91 -15.70
C LEU A 389 -8.35 7.45 -16.33
N ASP A 390 -9.08 6.56 -15.66
CA ASP A 390 -10.48 6.25 -15.97
C ASP A 390 -11.42 6.94 -14.96
N PRO A 391 -11.97 8.12 -15.30
CA PRO A 391 -12.64 8.99 -14.33
C PRO A 391 -14.10 8.60 -14.05
N GLU A 392 -14.48 7.34 -14.32
CA GLU A 392 -15.67 6.74 -13.73
C GLU A 392 -15.54 6.95 -12.21
N LYS A 393 -16.54 7.56 -11.57
CA LYS A 393 -16.35 8.17 -10.24
C LYS A 393 -15.97 7.15 -9.16
N GLU A 394 -16.34 5.89 -9.37
CA GLU A 394 -16.16 4.78 -8.44
C GLU A 394 -14.68 4.35 -8.35
N ASP A 395 -14.00 4.25 -9.50
CA ASP A 395 -12.57 3.89 -9.57
C ASP A 395 -11.66 4.91 -8.86
N VAL A 396 -11.98 6.20 -8.98
CA VAL A 396 -11.17 7.27 -8.40
C VAL A 396 -11.16 7.23 -6.87
N GLU A 397 -12.30 6.89 -6.24
CA GLU A 397 -12.40 6.73 -4.78
C GLU A 397 -11.53 5.57 -4.31
N ILE A 398 -11.56 4.45 -5.03
CA ILE A 398 -10.79 3.24 -4.72
C ILE A 398 -9.29 3.50 -4.85
N GLY A 399 -8.85 4.19 -5.91
CA GLY A 399 -7.45 4.54 -6.11
C GLY A 399 -6.87 5.41 -4.99
N LEU A 400 -7.63 6.41 -4.50
CA LEU A 400 -7.20 7.25 -3.39
C LEU A 400 -7.12 6.49 -2.07
N VAL A 401 -8.11 5.64 -1.77
CA VAL A 401 -8.09 4.80 -0.58
C VAL A 401 -6.90 3.85 -0.60
N HIS A 402 -6.64 3.24 -1.76
CA HIS A 402 -5.49 2.37 -1.94
C HIS A 402 -4.17 3.11 -1.68
N GLN A 403 -4.00 4.33 -2.22
CA GLN A 403 -2.78 5.11 -2.01
C GLN A 403 -2.57 5.51 -0.55
N VAL A 404 -3.61 5.96 0.16
CA VAL A 404 -3.50 6.31 1.58
C VAL A 404 -3.24 5.07 2.44
N SER A 405 -3.90 3.95 2.13
CA SER A 405 -3.64 2.68 2.81
C SER A 405 -2.19 2.22 2.57
N SER A 406 -1.66 2.36 1.36
CA SER A 406 -0.26 2.10 1.04
C SER A 406 0.68 2.97 1.88
N ILE A 407 0.45 4.29 1.98
CA ILE A 407 1.27 5.17 2.84
C ILE A 407 1.25 4.68 4.30
N ASN A 408 0.08 4.36 4.83
CA ASN A 408 -0.05 3.85 6.19
C ASN A 408 0.67 2.51 6.37
N GLN A 409 0.56 1.59 5.41
CA GLN A 409 1.22 0.29 5.41
C GLN A 409 2.75 0.42 5.36
N THR A 410 3.26 1.18 4.40
CA THR A 410 4.68 1.51 4.30
C THR A 410 5.15 2.16 5.62
N PHE A 411 4.38 3.08 6.20
CA PHE A 411 4.77 3.69 7.47
C PHE A 411 4.78 2.68 8.63
N PHE A 412 3.71 1.92 8.89
CA PHE A 412 3.70 1.07 10.08
C PHE A 412 4.50 -0.23 9.92
N ILE A 413 4.43 -0.87 8.75
CA ILE A 413 5.10 -2.14 8.47
C ILE A 413 6.55 -1.88 8.08
N LEU A 414 6.78 -1.12 7.00
CA LEU A 414 8.14 -0.94 6.48
C LEU A 414 9.01 -0.12 7.43
N PHE A 415 8.45 0.73 8.29
CA PHE A 415 9.24 1.40 9.32
C PHE A 415 9.34 0.60 10.64
N GLY A 416 8.26 -0.08 11.05
CA GLY A 416 8.28 -0.90 12.27
C GLY A 416 9.17 -2.14 12.17
N PHE A 417 9.19 -2.79 11.00
CA PHE A 417 9.97 -4.01 10.78
C PHE A 417 11.49 -3.80 10.88
N PRO A 418 12.13 -2.82 10.21
CA PRO A 418 13.57 -2.58 10.31
C PRO A 418 14.02 -2.29 11.74
N PHE A 419 13.26 -1.50 12.51
CA PHE A 419 13.57 -1.19 13.90
C PHE A 419 13.51 -2.44 14.79
N LEU A 420 12.45 -3.24 14.64
CA LEU A 420 12.34 -4.50 15.35
C LEU A 420 13.45 -5.47 14.95
N PHE A 421 13.71 -5.60 13.65
CA PHE A 421 14.68 -6.54 13.11
C PHE A 421 16.10 -6.15 13.53
N ALA A 422 16.49 -4.88 13.42
CA ALA A 422 17.77 -4.34 13.87
C ALA A 422 18.01 -4.66 15.36
N SER A 423 17.00 -4.43 16.21
CA SER A 423 17.03 -4.78 17.63
C SER A 423 17.25 -6.29 17.86
N ILE A 424 16.51 -7.15 17.14
CA ILE A 424 16.65 -8.62 17.22
C ILE A 424 18.05 -9.08 16.81
N ILE A 425 18.60 -8.50 15.73
CA ILE A 425 19.91 -8.90 15.22
C ILE A 425 21.07 -8.19 15.91
N ASN A 426 20.81 -7.28 16.86
CA ASN A 426 21.81 -6.46 17.56
C ASN A 426 22.62 -5.56 16.61
N VAL A 427 21.92 -4.81 15.75
CA VAL A 427 22.49 -3.72 14.94
C VAL A 427 21.89 -2.42 15.46
N ASP A 428 22.74 -1.47 15.85
CA ASP A 428 22.30 -0.20 16.41
C ASP A 428 22.06 0.79 15.24
N ILE A 429 20.87 1.39 15.20
CA ILE A 429 20.46 2.35 14.18
C ILE A 429 21.09 3.71 14.54
N PRO A 430 21.84 4.34 13.62
CA PRO A 430 22.42 5.65 13.88
C PRO A 430 21.32 6.72 13.98
N VAL A 431 21.39 7.56 15.00
CA VAL A 431 20.57 8.78 15.10
C VAL A 431 21.26 9.85 14.27
N ALA A 432 20.86 9.98 13.01
CA ALA A 432 21.39 11.02 12.12
C ALA A 432 20.43 12.20 12.04
N LEU A 433 20.98 13.41 11.90
CA LEU A 433 20.19 14.61 11.60
C LEU A 433 19.32 14.39 10.36
N ASP A 434 19.86 13.71 9.35
CA ASP A 434 19.16 13.35 8.10
C ASP A 434 17.88 12.58 8.39
N THR A 435 17.96 11.51 9.21
CA THR A 435 16.80 10.72 9.60
C THR A 435 15.77 11.55 10.39
N THR A 436 16.24 12.45 11.26
CA THR A 436 15.39 13.34 12.06
C THR A 436 14.64 14.35 11.19
N LEU A 437 15.29 14.91 10.17
CA LEU A 437 14.65 15.81 9.21
C LEU A 437 13.58 15.09 8.39
N VAL A 438 13.81 13.83 8.04
CA VAL A 438 12.77 13.05 7.36
C VAL A 438 11.58 12.78 8.27
N PHE A 439 11.79 12.46 9.55
CA PHE A 439 10.68 12.36 10.51
C PHE A 439 9.90 13.66 10.61
N THR A 440 10.59 14.80 10.55
CA THR A 440 9.94 16.12 10.50
C THR A 440 9.08 16.27 9.25
N GLY A 441 9.59 15.85 8.09
CA GLY A 441 8.85 15.85 6.83
C GLY A 441 7.59 14.99 6.89
N ILE A 442 7.72 13.74 7.31
CA ILE A 442 6.59 12.80 7.47
C ILE A 442 5.59 13.34 8.50
N PHE A 443 6.05 13.92 9.61
CA PHE A 443 5.19 14.56 10.60
C PHE A 443 4.36 15.71 9.99
N VAL A 444 4.99 16.64 9.28
CA VAL A 444 4.29 17.78 8.66
C VAL A 444 3.27 17.31 7.62
N ILE A 445 3.65 16.34 6.80
CA ILE A 445 2.78 15.73 5.78
C ILE A 445 1.59 15.02 6.40
N SER A 446 1.84 14.14 7.39
CA SER A 446 0.80 13.36 8.05
C SER A 446 -0.18 14.26 8.82
N LEU A 447 0.33 15.30 9.48
CA LEU A 447 -0.48 16.32 10.11
C LEU A 447 -1.36 17.05 9.10
N ALA A 448 -0.79 17.48 7.97
CA ALA A 448 -1.55 18.15 6.92
C ALA A 448 -2.65 17.24 6.35
N LEU A 449 -2.31 15.99 6.02
CA LEU A 449 -3.26 15.00 5.53
C LEU A 449 -4.38 14.75 6.54
N HIS A 450 -4.04 14.62 7.83
CA HIS A 450 -5.02 14.41 8.89
C HIS A 450 -5.97 15.60 9.05
N LEU A 451 -5.45 16.82 9.05
CA LEU A 451 -6.25 18.04 9.16
C LEU A 451 -7.21 18.18 7.97
N THR A 452 -6.73 17.92 6.75
CA THR A 452 -7.56 17.89 5.54
C THR A 452 -8.69 16.87 5.65
N ILE A 453 -8.40 15.65 6.12
CA ILE A 453 -9.44 14.62 6.25
C ILE A 453 -10.53 15.05 7.27
N ILE A 454 -10.15 15.74 8.35
CA ILE A 454 -11.10 16.13 9.42
C ILE A 454 -11.90 17.39 9.07
N ASP A 455 -11.30 18.39 8.42
CA ASP A 455 -11.90 19.73 8.31
C ASP A 455 -13.18 19.73 7.47
N ASP A 456 -13.12 19.25 6.23
CA ASP A 456 -14.24 19.35 5.30
C ASP A 456 -14.60 18.03 4.60
N ASN A 457 -13.86 16.94 4.82
CA ASN A 457 -14.02 15.67 4.10
C ASN A 457 -13.95 15.82 2.57
N HIS A 458 -13.26 16.83 2.08
CA HIS A 458 -13.00 16.98 0.66
C HIS A 458 -11.49 17.09 0.45
N PHE A 459 -11.03 16.60 -0.69
CA PHE A 459 -9.73 16.93 -1.21
C PHE A 459 -9.89 18.08 -2.19
N ASP A 460 -9.12 19.14 -1.96
CA ASP A 460 -9.03 20.25 -2.87
C ASP A 460 -7.63 20.35 -3.53
N ARG A 461 -7.53 21.30 -4.47
CA ARG A 461 -6.28 21.52 -5.21
C ARG A 461 -5.19 22.14 -4.34
N VAL A 462 -5.57 22.92 -3.33
CA VAL A 462 -4.63 23.62 -2.44
C VAL A 462 -3.95 22.61 -1.51
N GLU A 463 -4.72 21.68 -0.95
CA GLU A 463 -4.25 20.58 -0.11
C GLU A 463 -3.37 19.62 -0.89
N GLY A 464 -3.79 19.23 -2.10
CA GLY A 464 -2.95 18.42 -2.99
C GLY A 464 -1.62 19.09 -3.30
N MET A 465 -1.63 20.42 -3.53
CA MET A 465 -0.41 21.20 -3.73
C MET A 465 0.45 21.26 -2.46
N LEU A 466 -0.16 21.42 -1.29
CA LEU A 466 0.54 21.47 -0.01
C LEU A 466 1.24 20.14 0.28
N ILE A 467 0.54 19.01 0.12
CA ILE A 467 1.10 17.66 0.28
C ILE A 467 2.25 17.44 -0.71
N LEU A 468 2.07 17.83 -1.97
CA LEU A 468 3.10 17.72 -2.99
C LEU A 468 4.36 18.54 -2.64
N LEU A 469 4.18 19.82 -2.26
CA LEU A 469 5.28 20.70 -1.88
C LEU A 469 5.99 20.18 -0.63
N ALA A 470 5.24 19.76 0.39
CA ALA A 470 5.83 19.18 1.60
C ALA A 470 6.65 17.92 1.30
N SER A 471 6.17 17.04 0.41
CA SER A 471 6.88 15.84 -0.01
C SER A 471 8.16 16.17 -0.79
N ILE A 472 8.08 17.09 -1.76
CA ILE A 472 9.24 17.55 -2.54
C ILE A 472 10.26 18.23 -1.63
N THR A 473 9.83 19.12 -0.74
CA THR A 473 10.72 19.79 0.22
C THR A 473 11.37 18.79 1.17
N SER A 474 10.65 17.76 1.63
CA SER A 474 11.23 16.72 2.49
C SER A 474 12.28 15.88 1.76
N LEU A 475 12.01 15.47 0.51
CA LEU A 475 12.98 14.76 -0.33
C LEU A 475 14.19 15.63 -0.68
N LEU A 476 13.99 16.92 -0.97
CA LEU A 476 15.07 17.86 -1.22
C LEU A 476 15.89 18.14 0.04
N ALA A 477 15.24 18.29 1.20
CA ALA A 477 15.93 18.46 2.47
C ALA A 477 16.80 17.25 2.78
N LEU A 478 16.28 16.04 2.53
CA LEU A 478 17.06 14.81 2.65
C LEU A 478 18.27 14.80 1.71
N GLY A 479 18.14 15.35 0.49
CA GLY A 479 19.23 15.38 -0.49
C GLY A 479 20.27 16.46 -0.30
N VAL A 480 19.83 17.63 0.14
CA VAL A 480 20.72 18.74 0.46
C VAL A 480 21.45 18.42 1.76
N VAL A 481 20.75 17.98 2.80
CA VAL A 481 21.37 17.76 4.12
C VAL A 481 22.17 16.45 4.11
N GLY A 482 21.60 15.35 3.64
CA GLY A 482 22.31 14.06 3.58
C GLY A 482 23.39 13.97 2.50
N GLY A 483 23.38 14.87 1.51
CA GLY A 483 24.42 14.97 0.48
C GLY A 483 25.52 15.98 0.77
N LEU A 484 25.30 16.98 1.64
CA LEU A 484 26.32 17.96 2.03
C LEU A 484 27.04 17.62 3.33
N LEU A 485 26.47 16.74 4.16
CA LEU A 485 27.04 16.33 5.46
C LEU A 485 27.84 15.02 5.42
N ASN A 486 27.82 14.30 4.29
CA ASN A 486 28.72 13.17 3.99
C ASN A 486 29.80 13.61 3.01
#